data_AF-A0A939HTX7-F1
#
_entry.id   AF-A0A939HTX7-F1
#
_cell.length_a   1.000
_cell.length_b   1.000
_cell.length_c   1.000
_cell.angle_alpha   90.00
_cell.angle_beta   90.00
_cell.angle_gamma   90.00
#
_symmetry.space_group_name_H-M   'P 1'
#
loop_
_entity.id
_entity.type
_entity.pdbx_description
1 polymer ?
#
loop_
_entity_poly.entity_id
_entity_poly.type
_entity_poly.pdbx_seq_one_letter_code
_entity_poly.pdbx_strand_id
1 'polypeptide(L)'
;MLNSKKVSRFHALITCDHQQLSIADRSANGTFVQKRQLHQASIPLNNQDNIRLGPYKITITLMSDCDAKDTEINTSLTTSSLSSASAFWQQPWVTVTMGTILVLLMGSGAWVLASNLLEKYRPQAPQTPSPTSQNPPVRKI
;
A
#
# COMPACT_ATOMS: atom_id res chain seq x y z
N MET A 1 33.89 10.12 13.18
CA MET A 1 33.55 9.71 11.79
C MET A 1 33.40 8.19 11.77
N LEU A 2 32.35 7.65 11.15
CA LEU A 2 32.15 6.21 11.01
C LEU A 2 33.19 5.64 10.03
N ASN A 3 34.10 4.78 10.52
CA ASN A 3 35.26 4.31 9.77
C ASN A 3 34.93 3.10 8.87
N SER A 4 34.22 3.35 7.77
CA SER A 4 33.93 2.32 6.77
C SER A 4 33.80 2.91 5.37
N LYS A 5 34.41 2.27 4.36
CA LYS A 5 34.23 2.63 2.94
C LYS A 5 32.78 2.50 2.46
N LYS A 6 31.95 1.73 3.19
CA LYS A 6 30.51 1.62 2.91
C LYS A 6 29.71 2.81 3.41
N VAL A 7 30.31 3.72 4.19
CA VAL A 7 29.66 4.90 4.75
C VAL A 7 30.15 6.16 4.04
N SER A 8 29.29 6.77 3.22
CA SER A 8 29.50 8.11 2.65
C SER A 8 29.75 9.17 3.73
N ARG A 9 30.56 10.19 3.42
CA ARG A 9 30.83 11.34 4.32
C ARG A 9 29.55 12.08 4.74
N PHE A 10 28.62 12.20 3.80
CA PHE A 10 27.27 12.69 4.04
C PHE A 10 26.30 11.56 3.71
N HIS A 11 25.99 10.73 4.70
CA HIS A 11 25.30 9.46 4.48
C HIS A 11 23.77 9.59 4.58
N ALA A 12 23.32 10.21 5.65
CA ALA A 12 21.92 10.42 5.91
C ALA A 12 21.77 11.77 6.61
N LEU A 13 20.64 12.42 6.36
CA LEU A 13 20.25 13.65 7.03
C LEU A 13 19.08 13.34 7.95
N ILE A 14 19.23 13.65 9.24
CA ILE A 14 18.15 13.58 10.21
C ILE A 14 17.68 15.00 10.47
N THR A 15 16.39 15.25 10.32
CA THR A 15 15.75 16.54 10.58
C THR A 15 14.69 16.38 11.66
N CYS A 16 14.49 17.43 12.45
CA CYS A 16 13.38 17.52 13.39
C CYS A 16 12.51 18.70 12.96
N ASP A 17 11.26 18.43 12.62
CA ASP A 17 10.27 19.44 12.26
C ASP A 17 8.96 19.12 12.97
N HIS A 18 8.29 20.12 13.54
CA HIS A 18 7.05 19.92 14.32
C HIS A 18 7.11 18.78 15.35
N GLN A 19 8.22 18.63 16.08
CA GLN A 19 8.49 17.53 17.03
C GLN A 19 8.55 16.12 16.41
N GLN A 20 8.53 16.02 15.08
CA GLN A 20 8.69 14.77 14.35
C GLN A 20 10.13 14.65 13.84
N LEU A 21 10.81 13.59 14.27
CA LEU A 21 12.10 13.22 13.70
C LEU A 21 11.87 12.57 12.34
N SER A 22 12.65 12.94 11.34
CA SER A 22 12.62 12.35 10.00
C SER A 22 14.03 12.11 9.47
N ILE A 23 14.18 11.13 8.58
CA ILE A 23 15.46 10.77 7.96
C ILE A 23 15.34 10.73 6.44
N ALA A 24 16.34 11.30 5.78
CA ALA A 24 16.52 11.22 4.33
C ALA A 24 17.88 10.62 3.98
N ASP A 25 17.90 9.74 2.98
CA ASP A 25 19.13 9.13 2.48
C ASP A 25 19.90 10.09 1.56
N ARG A 26 21.21 10.17 1.77
CA ARG A 26 22.16 10.95 0.95
C ARG A 26 23.39 10.13 0.57
N SER A 27 23.33 8.82 0.81
CA SER A 27 24.46 7.91 0.67
C SER A 27 24.62 7.38 -0.74
N ALA A 28 25.81 6.87 -1.03
CA ALA A 28 26.09 6.14 -2.27
C ALA A 28 25.63 4.67 -2.22
N ASN A 29 25.52 4.09 -1.01
CA ASN A 29 25.24 2.65 -0.81
C ASN A 29 23.83 2.37 -0.25
N GLY A 30 23.04 3.41 0.01
CA GLY A 30 21.72 3.32 0.61
C GLY A 30 21.73 3.41 2.14
N THR A 31 20.71 4.09 2.66
CA THR A 31 20.30 4.03 4.07
C THR A 31 19.13 3.06 4.23
N PHE A 32 19.15 2.24 5.27
CA PHE A 32 18.06 1.30 5.56
C PHE A 32 17.41 1.63 6.90
N VAL A 33 16.08 1.60 6.95
CA VAL A 33 15.29 1.73 8.18
C VAL A 33 14.40 0.50 8.32
N GLN A 34 14.46 -0.19 9.46
CA GLN A 34 13.70 -1.42 9.71
C GLN A 34 13.87 -2.46 8.58
N LYS A 35 15.11 -2.61 8.09
CA LYS A 35 15.52 -3.49 6.96
C LYS A 35 15.04 -3.05 5.57
N ARG A 36 14.29 -1.96 5.42
CA ARG A 36 13.86 -1.42 4.13
C ARG A 36 14.81 -0.31 3.69
N GLN A 37 15.19 -0.31 2.42
CA GLN A 37 16.01 0.77 1.87
C GLN A 37 15.15 2.03 1.67
N LEU A 38 15.71 3.19 1.97
CA LEU A 38 15.06 4.46 1.71
C LEU A 38 15.14 4.80 0.22
N HIS A 39 14.00 5.09 -0.41
CA HIS A 39 13.92 5.51 -1.80
C HIS A 39 13.69 7.01 -1.89
N GLN A 40 14.76 7.79 -1.69
CA GLN A 40 14.89 9.26 -1.88
C GLN A 40 13.92 10.19 -1.11
N ALA A 41 12.80 9.70 -0.58
CA ALA A 41 11.89 10.44 0.27
C ALA A 41 12.39 10.50 1.71
N SER A 42 12.09 11.60 2.41
CA SER A 42 12.24 11.68 3.86
C SER A 42 11.14 10.86 4.52
N ILE A 43 11.51 9.99 5.47
CA ILE A 43 10.54 9.20 6.24
C ILE A 43 10.57 9.60 7.71
N PRO A 44 9.42 9.56 8.42
CA PRO A 44 9.39 9.75 9.86
C PRO A 44 10.14 8.61 10.56
N LEU A 45 10.90 8.95 11.60
CA LEU A 45 11.53 8.03 12.53
C LEU A 45 10.70 7.92 13.81
N ASN A 46 10.50 6.70 14.27
CA ASN A 46 9.81 6.39 15.51
C ASN A 46 10.79 5.88 16.58
N ASN A 47 10.30 5.82 17.81
CA ASN A 47 11.08 5.26 18.91
C ASN A 47 11.41 3.80 18.61
N GLN A 48 12.62 3.38 18.94
CA GLN A 48 13.17 2.04 18.69
C GLN A 48 13.38 1.68 17.21
N ASP A 49 13.22 2.61 16.28
CA ASP A 49 13.53 2.34 14.87
C ASP A 49 15.01 2.02 14.68
N ASN A 50 15.26 1.02 13.84
CA ASN A 50 16.61 0.62 13.52
C ASN A 50 17.08 1.17 12.17
N ILE A 51 18.09 2.03 12.21
CA ILE A 51 18.76 2.59 11.05
C ILE A 51 20.04 1.80 10.80
N ARG A 52 20.26 1.38 9.56
CA ARG A 52 21.49 0.72 9.13
C ARG A 52 22.16 1.55 8.05
N LEU A 53 23.42 1.89 8.31
CA LEU A 53 24.32 2.66 7.44
C LEU A 53 25.56 1.79 7.18
N GLY A 54 25.63 1.16 6.02
CA GLY A 54 26.68 0.16 5.74
C GLY A 54 26.72 -0.95 6.81
N PRO A 55 27.85 -1.18 7.51
CA PRO A 55 27.97 -2.19 8.55
C PRO A 55 27.40 -1.76 9.92
N TYR A 56 27.01 -0.49 10.08
CA TYR A 56 26.60 0.03 11.37
C TYR A 56 25.09 -0.06 11.56
N LYS A 57 24.69 -0.34 12.80
CA LYS A 57 23.32 -0.44 13.25
C LYS A 57 23.09 0.59 14.36
N ILE A 58 22.18 1.52 14.13
CA ILE A 58 21.82 2.61 15.06
C ILE A 58 20.37 2.38 15.46
N THR A 59 20.08 2.45 16.75
CA THR A 59 18.71 2.37 17.27
C THR A 59 18.30 3.74 17.77
N ILE A 60 17.16 4.24 17.30
CA ILE A 60 16.62 5.52 17.74
C ILE A 60 15.97 5.34 19.11
N THR A 61 16.31 6.23 20.05
CA THR A 61 15.61 6.34 21.34
C THR A 61 15.15 7.78 21.47
N LEU A 62 13.83 7.98 21.45
CA LEU A 62 13.19 9.27 21.63
C LEU A 62 12.80 9.39 23.10
N MET A 63 13.30 10.42 23.78
CA MET A 63 12.89 10.77 25.13
C MET A 63 11.79 11.83 25.00
N SER A 64 10.60 11.51 25.48
CA SER A 64 9.57 12.53 25.68
C SER A 64 9.94 13.29 26.94
N ASP A 65 10.43 14.52 26.81
CA ASP A 65 10.54 15.41 27.97
C ASP A 65 9.12 15.72 28.46
N CYS A 66 8.69 14.96 29.46
CA CYS A 66 7.54 15.26 30.28
C CYS A 66 8.01 15.24 31.73
N ASP A 67 8.73 16.27 32.14
CA ASP A 67 8.52 16.79 33.50
C ASP A 67 8.91 18.27 33.59
N ALA A 68 7.95 19.12 33.26
CA ALA A 68 7.90 20.44 33.84
C ALA A 68 6.61 20.49 34.64
N LYS A 69 6.60 19.93 35.86
CA LYS A 69 6.11 20.56 37.11
C LYS A 69 6.43 19.68 38.31
N ASP A 70 7.40 20.16 39.09
CA ASP A 70 7.74 19.68 40.43
C ASP A 70 6.51 19.37 41.32
N THR A 71 6.62 18.24 42.02
CA THR A 71 5.92 17.85 43.25
C THR A 71 4.50 17.27 43.13
N GLU A 72 4.33 16.13 42.46
CA GLU A 72 3.30 15.17 42.91
C GLU A 72 3.88 13.76 43.02
N ILE A 73 3.88 13.26 44.25
CA ILE A 73 4.24 11.91 44.62
C ILE A 73 3.06 11.04 44.20
N ASN A 74 3.14 10.36 43.06
CA ASN A 74 2.17 9.31 42.77
C ASN A 74 2.83 8.06 42.20
N THR A 75 2.89 7.04 43.07
CA THR A 75 3.00 5.64 42.73
C THR A 75 1.90 5.29 41.73
N SER A 76 2.24 5.31 40.44
CA SER A 76 1.41 4.75 39.39
C SER A 76 2.33 4.13 38.36
N LEU A 77 2.71 2.88 38.62
CA LEU A 77 3.04 1.91 37.58
C LEU A 77 1.82 1.83 36.67
N THR A 78 1.75 2.67 35.65
CA THR A 78 0.60 2.68 34.74
C THR A 78 1.11 2.84 33.32
N THR A 79 1.28 1.66 32.75
CA THR A 79 0.91 1.34 31.38
C THR A 79 1.70 2.10 30.33
N SER A 80 2.80 1.46 29.91
CA SER A 80 3.36 1.57 28.57
C SER A 80 2.21 1.71 27.56
N SER A 81 1.92 2.94 27.13
CA SER A 81 1.11 3.16 25.95
C SER A 81 1.93 2.60 24.81
N LEU A 82 1.67 1.34 24.47
CA LEU A 82 2.11 0.73 23.23
C LEU A 82 1.63 1.68 22.15
N SER A 83 2.58 2.44 21.57
CA SER A 83 2.38 3.12 20.30
C SER A 83 1.76 2.07 19.40
N SER A 84 0.47 2.25 19.13
CA SER A 84 -0.31 1.33 18.33
C SER A 84 0.30 1.44 16.96
N ALA A 85 1.24 0.55 16.65
CA ALA A 85 1.84 0.41 15.34
C ALA A 85 0.66 0.33 14.40
N SER A 86 0.40 1.41 13.65
CA SER A 86 -0.81 1.54 12.85
C SER A 86 -0.88 0.31 11.98
N ALA A 87 -1.78 -0.60 12.32
CA ALA A 87 -1.88 -1.88 11.67
C ALA A 87 -2.04 -1.56 10.18
N PHE A 88 -1.27 -2.20 9.31
CA PHE A 88 -1.24 -1.84 7.89
C PHE A 88 -2.66 -1.80 7.25
N TRP A 89 -3.62 -2.48 7.88
CA TRP A 89 -5.07 -2.46 7.63
C TRP A 89 -5.76 -1.10 7.78
N GLN A 90 -5.19 -0.15 8.51
CA GLN A 90 -5.72 1.21 8.71
C GLN A 90 -5.20 2.22 7.70
N GLN A 91 -4.44 1.78 6.71
CA GLN A 91 -4.03 2.65 5.62
C GLN A 91 -5.26 2.95 4.73
N PRO A 92 -5.56 4.22 4.42
CA PRO A 92 -6.79 4.60 3.71
C PRO A 92 -6.90 3.94 2.33
N TRP A 93 -5.77 3.65 1.68
CA TRP A 93 -5.75 2.92 0.41
C TRP A 93 -6.16 1.44 0.55
N VAL A 94 -5.91 0.80 1.69
CA VAL A 94 -6.27 -0.61 1.95
C VAL A 94 -7.78 -0.77 2.13
N THR A 95 -8.44 0.17 2.81
CA THR A 95 -9.91 0.15 2.97
C THR A 95 -10.63 0.27 1.62
N VAL A 96 -10.12 1.15 0.74
CA VAL A 96 -10.70 1.35 -0.59
C VAL A 96 -10.52 0.11 -1.46
N THR A 97 -9.33 -0.52 -1.48
CA THR A 97 -9.11 -1.71 -2.33
C THR A 97 -9.86 -2.94 -1.82
N MET A 98 -10.00 -3.12 -0.51
CA MET A 98 -10.78 -4.24 0.03
C MET A 98 -12.27 -4.11 -0.34
N GLY A 99 -12.83 -2.90 -0.22
CA GLY A 99 -14.21 -2.63 -0.61
C GLY A 99 -14.48 -2.86 -2.09
N THR A 100 -13.59 -2.41 -2.98
CA THR A 100 -13.78 -2.58 -4.43
C THR A 100 -13.67 -4.04 -4.87
N ILE A 101 -12.76 -4.82 -4.28
CA ILE A 101 -12.65 -6.26 -4.54
C ILE A 101 -13.95 -6.99 -4.16
N LEU A 102 -14.55 -6.63 -3.03
CA LEU A 102 -15.77 -7.27 -2.52
C LEU A 102 -16.99 -6.95 -3.40
N VAL A 103 -17.10 -5.72 -3.88
CA VAL A 103 -18.16 -5.30 -4.82
C VAL A 103 -18.02 -6.01 -6.18
N LEU A 104 -16.80 -6.16 -6.70
CA LEU A 104 -16.54 -6.86 -7.97
C LEU A 104 -16.91 -8.36 -7.89
N LEU A 105 -16.63 -9.01 -6.76
CA LEU A 105 -16.99 -10.41 -6.53
C LEU A 105 -18.51 -10.62 -6.48
N MET A 106 -19.25 -9.75 -5.80
CA MET A 106 -20.71 -9.84 -5.74
C MET A 106 -21.38 -9.53 -7.09
N GLY A 107 -20.89 -8.53 -7.83
CA GLY A 107 -21.46 -8.15 -9.12
C GLY A 107 -21.25 -9.19 -10.24
N SER A 108 -20.10 -9.85 -10.27
CA SER A 108 -19.78 -10.86 -11.28
C SER A 108 -20.58 -12.15 -11.13
N GLY A 109 -20.90 -12.58 -9.90
CA GLY A 109 -21.70 -13.79 -9.67
C GLY A 109 -23.11 -13.73 -10.27
N ALA A 110 -23.79 -12.58 -10.14
CA ALA A 110 -25.12 -12.36 -10.71
C ALA A 110 -25.09 -12.36 -12.26
N TRP A 111 -24.06 -11.76 -12.85
CA TRP A 111 -23.92 -11.68 -14.31
C TRP A 111 -23.63 -13.05 -14.95
N VAL A 112 -22.85 -13.91 -14.28
CA VAL A 112 -22.53 -15.27 -14.77
C VAL A 112 -23.74 -16.20 -14.72
N LEU A 113 -24.59 -16.09 -13.71
CA LEU A 113 -25.82 -16.88 -13.61
C LEU A 113 -26.84 -16.50 -14.70
N ALA A 114 -27.02 -15.21 -14.96
CA ALA A 114 -27.95 -14.73 -15.97
C ALA A 114 -27.56 -15.16 -17.40
N SER A 115 -26.26 -15.11 -17.74
CA SER A 115 -25.79 -15.52 -19.08
C SER A 115 -25.96 -17.01 -19.34
N ASN A 116 -25.76 -17.86 -18.33
CA ASN A 116 -25.95 -19.31 -18.46
C ASN A 116 -27.43 -19.68 -18.69
N LEU A 117 -28.34 -18.98 -18.01
CA LEU A 117 -29.78 -19.17 -18.22
C LEU A 117 -30.23 -18.69 -19.59
N LEU A 118 -29.77 -17.52 -20.05
CA LEU A 118 -30.12 -17.00 -21.37
C LEU A 118 -29.66 -17.92 -22.50
N GLU A 119 -28.49 -18.56 -22.36
CA GLU A 119 -28.00 -19.52 -23.34
C GLU A 119 -28.84 -20.81 -23.35
N LYS A 120 -29.28 -21.27 -22.17
CA LYS A 120 -30.14 -22.47 -22.06
C LYS A 120 -31.57 -22.25 -22.57
N TYR A 121 -32.08 -21.04 -22.44
CA TYR A 121 -33.44 -20.68 -22.88
C TYR A 121 -33.45 -19.97 -24.23
N ARG A 122 -32.33 -19.97 -24.97
CA ARG A 122 -32.25 -19.41 -26.32
C ARG A 122 -33.23 -20.14 -27.24
N PRO A 123 -34.32 -19.51 -27.71
CA PRO A 123 -35.22 -20.15 -28.65
C PRO A 123 -34.49 -20.30 -29.98
N GLN A 124 -34.42 -21.52 -30.52
CA GLN A 124 -34.04 -21.68 -31.92
C GLN A 124 -35.19 -21.12 -32.77
N ALA A 125 -34.90 -20.07 -33.55
CA ALA A 125 -35.84 -19.60 -34.55
C ALA A 125 -36.15 -20.76 -35.52
N PRO A 126 -37.42 -21.04 -35.86
CA PRO A 126 -37.75 -21.98 -36.90
C PRO A 126 -36.97 -21.59 -38.16
N GLN A 127 -36.19 -22.53 -38.72
CA GLN A 127 -35.55 -22.30 -40.02
C GLN A 127 -36.67 -22.13 -41.05
N THR A 128 -36.98 -20.87 -41.39
CA THR A 128 -37.77 -20.58 -42.59
C THR A 128 -36.87 -20.94 -43.76
N PRO A 129 -37.27 -21.89 -44.64
CA PRO A 129 -36.45 -22.22 -45.80
C PRO A 129 -36.22 -20.95 -46.63
N SER A 130 -34.95 -20.66 -46.92
CA SER A 130 -34.52 -19.55 -47.74
C SER A 130 -35.30 -19.54 -49.06
N PRO A 131 -35.82 -18.39 -49.52
CA PRO A 131 -36.44 -18.34 -50.84
C PRO A 131 -35.36 -18.60 -51.89
N THR A 132 -35.55 -19.68 -52.64
CA THR A 132 -34.82 -20.00 -53.87
C THR A 132 -34.81 -18.76 -54.77
N SER A 133 -33.62 -18.18 -54.98
CA SER A 133 -33.40 -17.12 -55.97
C SER A 133 -33.54 -17.70 -57.38
N GLN A 134 -34.79 -17.83 -57.86
CA GLN A 134 -35.09 -18.05 -59.27
C GLN A 134 -35.00 -16.72 -60.01
N ASN A 135 -33.85 -16.52 -60.66
CA ASN A 135 -33.57 -15.41 -61.55
C ASN A 135 -34.43 -15.56 -62.83
N PRO A 136 -35.29 -14.60 -63.23
CA PRO A 136 -36.03 -14.72 -64.47
C PRO A 136 -35.11 -14.46 -65.69
N PRO A 137 -35.33 -15.12 -66.83
CA PRO A 137 -34.51 -14.93 -68.01
C PRO A 137 -34.70 -13.51 -68.60
N VAL A 138 -33.59 -12.81 -68.79
CA VAL A 138 -33.52 -11.52 -69.48
C VAL A 138 -33.97 -11.71 -70.93
N ARG A 139 -35.13 -11.17 -71.29
CA ARG A 139 -35.63 -11.11 -72.67
C ARG A 139 -34.79 -10.07 -73.44
N LYS A 140 -33.94 -10.54 -74.34
CA LYS A 140 -33.28 -9.68 -75.35
C LYS A 140 -34.23 -9.51 -76.54
N ILE A 141 -34.53 -8.23 -76.82
CA ILE A 141 -34.96 -7.57 -78.07
C ILE A 141 -35.90 -8.35 -78.98
#